data_AF-A0A4R2HR39-F1
#
_entry.id   AF-A0A4R2HR39-F1
#
_cell.length_a   1.000
_cell.length_b   1.000
_cell.length_c   1.000
_cell.angle_alpha   90.00
_cell.angle_beta   90.00
_cell.angle_gamma   90.00
#
_symmetry.space_group_name_H-M   'P 1'
#
loop_
_entity.id
_entity.type
_entity.pdbx_description
1 polymer ?
#
loop_
_entity_poly.entity_id
_entity_poly.type
_entity_poly.pdbx_seq_one_letter_code
_entity_poly.pdbx_strand_id
1 'polypeptide(L)'
;MDTTDHTTGPAPDDFTTAVAALTNAVQSANQGKGSDGAEIVAHVLATVVANLGSTAALTAARPGSWEADLVDRLVRSTVGWDDDYLMAYRTAPIEVVVNPDEEFADLGVEAMYQASLEHIGDTVTGGRWTGPAPAIDLSEDEAEQIEAADELIEALRGRDTTDYEERFTAAVQAELERLRASDPDRFPDRISVTVRFVGFGTDESELTDSWTPGLAGQLYQHARETTPLPGADAAPDWTSGKTPGDALLAAGHWPHLRIHELAHYGTPQPKDTHA
;
A
#
# COMPACT_ATOMS: atom_id res chain seq x y z
N MET A 1 -22.78 39.10 44.91
CA MET A 1 -23.06 38.11 43.85
C MET A 1 -22.27 38.62 42.67
N ASP A 2 -21.02 38.18 42.60
CA ASP A 2 -20.01 38.67 41.67
C ASP A 2 -19.69 37.50 40.76
N THR A 3 -20.30 37.50 39.58
CA THR A 3 -20.06 36.51 38.52
C THR A 3 -19.07 37.13 37.56
N THR A 4 -17.79 36.80 37.76
CA THR A 4 -16.74 37.05 36.77
C THR A 4 -16.97 36.12 35.59
N ASP A 5 -17.48 36.71 34.52
CA ASP A 5 -17.56 36.11 33.19
C ASP A 5 -16.13 35.98 32.64
N HIS A 6 -15.53 34.79 32.75
CA HIS A 6 -14.29 34.47 32.08
C HIS A 6 -14.57 34.25 30.59
N THR A 7 -14.54 35.34 29.84
CA THR A 7 -14.51 35.30 28.38
C THR A 7 -13.17 34.69 27.92
N THR A 8 -13.15 33.39 27.67
CA THR A 8 -12.09 32.75 26.89
C THR A 8 -12.16 33.30 25.46
N GLY A 9 -11.17 34.10 25.07
CA GLY A 9 -11.05 34.62 23.71
C GLY A 9 -10.93 33.50 22.66
N PRO A 10 -11.12 33.82 21.36
CA PRO A 10 -11.00 32.84 20.28
C PRO A 10 -9.61 32.17 20.32
N ALA A 11 -9.59 30.86 20.07
CA ALA A 11 -8.34 30.11 19.98
C ALA A 11 -7.43 30.75 18.92
N PRO A 12 -6.11 30.83 19.15
CA PRO A 12 -5.17 31.36 18.17
C PRO A 12 -5.27 30.56 16.86
N ASP A 13 -5.15 31.23 15.72
CA ASP A 13 -5.00 30.54 14.44
C ASP A 13 -3.66 29.79 14.35
N ASP A 14 -3.56 28.86 13.40
CA ASP A 14 -2.38 28.00 13.24
C ASP A 14 -1.10 28.81 12.98
N PHE A 15 -1.24 29.92 12.25
CA PHE A 15 -0.12 30.82 11.97
C PHE A 15 0.42 31.47 13.24
N THR A 16 -0.47 32.01 14.08
CA THR A 16 -0.11 32.62 15.37
C THR A 16 0.53 31.60 16.29
N THR A 17 -0.01 30.38 16.32
CA THR A 17 0.54 29.26 17.09
C THR A 17 1.96 28.91 16.64
N ALA A 18 2.19 28.79 15.33
CA ALA A 18 3.50 28.49 14.75
C ALA A 18 4.53 29.60 15.02
N VAL A 19 4.15 30.87 14.85
CA VAL A 19 5.03 32.02 15.11
C VAL A 19 5.46 32.06 16.57
N ALA A 20 4.54 31.86 17.51
CA ALA A 20 4.84 31.85 18.93
C ALA A 20 5.82 30.72 19.30
N ALA A 21 5.55 29.50 18.82
CA ALA A 21 6.40 28.34 19.08
C ALA A 21 7.82 28.52 18.52
N LEU A 22 7.95 28.94 17.25
CA LEU A 22 9.24 29.13 16.60
C LEU A 22 10.04 30.28 17.25
N THR A 23 9.37 31.37 17.63
CA THR A 23 10.01 32.48 18.33
C THR A 23 10.63 32.02 19.66
N ASN A 24 9.88 31.24 20.44
CA ASN A 24 10.37 30.71 21.71
C ASN A 24 11.57 29.76 21.50
N ALA A 25 11.50 28.88 20.50
CA ALA A 25 12.58 27.96 20.17
C ALA A 25 13.88 28.69 19.78
N VAL A 26 13.78 29.69 18.89
CA VAL A 26 14.92 30.50 18.45
C VAL A 26 15.51 31.32 19.59
N GLN A 27 14.66 31.94 20.43
CA GLN A 27 15.14 32.67 21.60
C GLN A 27 15.89 31.76 22.57
N SER A 28 15.38 30.54 22.81
CA SER A 28 16.04 29.56 23.68
C SER A 28 17.38 29.10 23.10
N ALA A 29 17.45 28.80 21.80
CA ALA A 29 18.70 28.41 21.13
C ALA A 29 19.78 29.51 21.21
N ASN A 30 19.39 30.75 20.90
CA ASN A 30 20.29 31.90 20.92
C ASN A 30 20.77 32.28 22.33
N GLN A 31 20.08 31.84 23.39
CA GLN A 31 20.50 32.03 24.79
C GLN A 31 21.52 30.97 25.28
N GLY A 32 21.84 29.98 24.45
CA GLY A 32 23.00 29.10 24.60
C GLY A 32 22.64 27.63 24.80
N LYS A 33 23.11 26.79 23.85
CA LYS A 33 23.52 25.37 23.95
C LYS A 33 23.57 24.74 22.54
N GLY A 34 24.70 24.86 21.86
CA GLY A 34 25.06 23.97 20.75
C GLY A 34 24.34 24.12 19.40
N SER A 35 23.16 24.75 19.32
CA SER A 35 22.50 25.14 18.06
C SER A 35 22.26 26.65 18.01
N ASP A 36 22.09 27.21 16.81
CA ASP A 36 21.70 28.61 16.62
C ASP A 36 20.27 28.74 16.02
N GLY A 37 19.75 29.97 16.01
CA GLY A 37 18.42 30.23 15.45
C GLY A 37 18.27 29.88 13.97
N ALA A 38 19.33 29.94 13.17
CA ALA A 38 19.27 29.59 11.76
C ALA A 38 19.16 28.06 11.58
N GLU A 39 19.91 27.29 12.37
CA GLU A 39 19.80 25.83 12.41
C GLU A 39 18.39 25.37 12.81
N ILE A 40 17.78 26.03 13.81
CA ILE A 40 16.38 25.75 14.20
C ILE A 40 15.43 25.95 13.03
N VAL A 41 15.53 27.07 12.31
CA VAL A 41 14.66 27.35 11.16
C VAL A 41 14.86 26.32 10.05
N ALA A 42 16.11 26.00 9.74
CA ALA A 42 16.45 25.01 8.72
C ALA A 42 15.88 23.62 9.07
N HIS A 43 16.06 23.15 10.31
CA HIS A 43 15.55 21.86 10.78
C HIS A 43 14.01 21.81 10.86
N VAL A 44 13.36 22.92 11.21
CA VAL A 44 11.89 23.02 11.18
C VAL A 44 11.38 22.86 9.75
N LEU A 45 11.97 23.57 8.80
CA LEU A 45 11.60 23.42 7.38
C LEU A 45 11.89 22.01 6.87
N ALA A 46 13.06 21.44 7.21
CA ALA A 46 13.41 20.06 6.91
C ALA A 46 12.38 19.06 7.46
N THR A 47 11.91 19.27 8.69
CA THR A 47 10.87 18.43 9.31
C THR A 47 9.53 18.56 8.61
N VAL A 48 9.13 19.79 8.24
CA VAL A 48 7.89 20.03 7.49
C VAL A 48 7.95 19.32 6.14
N VAL A 49 9.02 19.50 5.36
CA VAL A 49 9.14 18.82 4.06
C VAL A 49 9.23 17.31 4.21
N ALA A 50 9.90 16.83 5.26
CA ALA A 50 9.99 15.40 5.55
C ALA A 50 8.62 14.80 5.85
N ASN A 51 7.73 15.55 6.49
CA ASN A 51 6.35 15.13 6.75
C ASN A 51 5.47 15.24 5.49
N LEU A 52 5.69 16.24 4.64
CA LEU A 52 5.03 16.38 3.33
C LEU A 52 5.51 15.38 2.28
N GLY A 53 6.66 14.73 2.51
CA GLY A 53 7.19 13.64 1.69
C GLY A 53 8.21 14.06 0.62
N SER A 54 8.36 15.35 0.32
CA SER A 54 9.42 15.86 -0.55
C SER A 54 9.66 17.35 -0.36
N THR A 55 10.84 17.85 -0.75
CA THR A 55 11.10 19.29 -0.82
C THR A 55 10.14 20.00 -1.79
N ALA A 56 9.82 19.37 -2.93
CA ALA A 56 8.93 19.95 -3.94
C ALA A 56 7.50 20.18 -3.42
N ALA A 57 7.02 19.37 -2.47
CA ALA A 57 5.69 19.51 -1.89
C ALA A 57 5.48 20.85 -1.17
N LEU A 58 6.54 21.43 -0.57
CA LEU A 58 6.46 22.69 0.15
C LEU A 58 6.10 23.88 -0.75
N THR A 59 6.56 23.85 -2.00
CA THR A 59 6.44 24.96 -2.95
C THR A 59 5.48 24.66 -4.11
N ALA A 60 4.78 23.52 -4.05
CA ALA A 60 3.90 23.01 -5.11
C ALA A 60 2.79 23.99 -5.54
N ALA A 61 2.32 24.88 -4.67
CA ALA A 61 1.31 25.88 -5.01
C ALA A 61 1.85 27.01 -5.90
N ARG A 62 3.17 27.29 -5.87
CA ARG A 62 3.78 28.36 -6.67
C ARG A 62 5.23 28.02 -7.04
N PRO A 63 5.45 26.94 -7.81
CA PRO A 63 6.77 26.51 -8.22
C PRO A 63 7.46 27.59 -9.07
N GLY A 64 8.78 27.74 -8.91
CA GLY A 64 9.60 28.67 -9.70
C GLY A 64 9.52 30.14 -9.31
N SER A 65 8.78 30.49 -8.25
CA SER A 65 8.90 31.83 -7.65
C SER A 65 10.28 32.02 -6.99
N TRP A 66 10.78 33.26 -6.95
CA TRP A 66 12.06 33.55 -6.31
C TRP A 66 12.03 33.23 -4.81
N GLU A 67 10.87 33.41 -4.15
CA GLU A 67 10.69 32.99 -2.76
C GLU A 67 10.81 31.47 -2.63
N ALA A 68 10.15 30.71 -3.51
CA ALA A 68 10.24 29.25 -3.53
C ALA A 68 11.67 28.77 -3.77
N ASP A 69 12.42 29.36 -4.72
CA ASP A 69 13.82 29.00 -4.98
C ASP A 69 14.72 29.22 -3.74
N LEU A 70 14.51 30.29 -2.98
CA LEU A 70 15.27 30.51 -1.73
C LEU A 70 14.92 29.49 -0.64
N VAL A 71 13.63 29.18 -0.48
CA VAL A 71 13.17 28.16 0.48
C VAL A 71 13.70 26.78 0.09
N ASP A 72 13.59 26.39 -1.18
CA ASP A 72 14.10 25.12 -1.69
C ASP A 72 15.61 25.00 -1.47
N ARG A 73 16.40 26.06 -1.72
CA ARG A 73 17.85 26.04 -1.46
C ARG A 73 18.20 25.86 0.00
N LEU A 74 17.48 26.54 0.91
CA LEU A 74 17.68 26.40 2.34
C LEU A 74 17.37 24.96 2.78
N VAL A 75 16.25 24.42 2.34
CA VAL A 75 15.85 23.04 2.66
C VAL A 75 16.86 22.04 2.10
N ARG A 76 17.21 22.12 0.81
CA ARG A 76 18.18 21.22 0.17
C ARG A 76 19.58 21.29 0.76
N SER A 77 20.00 22.44 1.30
CA SER A 77 21.26 22.53 2.06
C SER A 77 21.24 21.72 3.36
N THR A 78 20.05 21.36 3.83
CA THR A 78 19.82 20.57 5.07
C THR A 78 19.53 19.11 4.75
N VAL A 79 18.64 18.83 3.79
CA VAL A 79 18.15 17.46 3.50
C VAL A 79 18.83 16.80 2.30
N GLY A 80 19.79 17.47 1.66
CA GLY A 80 20.41 17.01 0.41
C GLY A 80 19.68 17.54 -0.82
N TRP A 81 20.36 17.52 -1.98
CA TRP A 81 19.79 18.06 -3.22
C TRP A 81 18.67 17.20 -3.78
N ASP A 82 18.72 15.90 -3.48
CA ASP A 82 17.76 14.87 -3.91
C ASP A 82 17.01 14.25 -2.71
N ASP A 83 16.82 15.03 -1.64
CA ASP A 83 16.13 14.60 -0.40
C ASP A 83 16.81 13.41 0.32
N ASP A 84 18.12 13.23 0.11
CA ASP A 84 18.94 12.12 0.63
C ASP A 84 18.79 11.89 2.15
N TYR A 85 18.67 12.97 2.92
CA TYR A 85 18.61 12.97 4.39
C TYR A 85 17.21 13.28 4.92
N LEU A 86 16.18 13.33 4.06
CA LEU A 86 14.83 13.75 4.44
C LEU A 86 14.25 12.89 5.57
N MET A 87 14.48 11.58 5.52
CA MET A 87 14.00 10.62 6.52
C MET A 87 14.55 10.90 7.93
N ALA A 88 15.77 11.43 8.03
CA ALA A 88 16.33 11.82 9.32
C ALA A 88 15.53 12.93 9.99
N TYR A 89 14.73 13.72 9.27
CA TYR A 89 13.93 14.81 9.84
C TYR A 89 12.45 14.47 10.02
N ARG A 90 11.98 13.32 9.53
CA ARG A 90 10.56 12.97 9.59
C ARG A 90 10.09 12.72 11.02
N THR A 91 8.90 13.22 11.33
CA THR A 91 8.22 12.99 12.62
C THR A 91 6.81 12.41 12.46
N ALA A 92 6.18 12.57 11.30
CA ALA A 92 4.91 11.96 10.98
C ALA A 92 5.09 10.46 10.63
N PRO A 93 4.13 9.59 10.96
CA PRO A 93 4.13 8.22 10.49
C PRO A 93 4.11 8.16 8.96
N ILE A 94 4.73 7.14 8.38
CA ILE A 94 4.59 6.80 6.97
C ILE A 94 3.49 5.76 6.87
N GLU A 95 2.54 5.97 5.97
CA GLU A 95 1.49 5.00 5.70
C GLU A 95 1.72 4.39 4.32
N VAL A 96 1.67 3.05 4.26
CA VAL A 96 1.60 2.28 3.03
C VAL A 96 0.15 1.87 2.84
N VAL A 97 -0.50 2.40 1.81
CA VAL A 97 -1.92 2.20 1.51
C VAL A 97 -2.04 1.23 0.35
N VAL A 98 -2.75 0.13 0.56
CA VAL A 98 -2.83 -0.99 -0.38
C VAL A 98 -4.29 -1.36 -0.61
N ASN A 99 -4.65 -1.61 -1.87
CA ASN A 99 -5.93 -2.21 -2.24
C ASN A 99 -5.70 -3.69 -2.64
N PRO A 100 -6.01 -4.66 -1.77
CA PRO A 100 -5.78 -6.07 -2.06
C PRO A 100 -6.52 -6.57 -3.31
N ASP A 101 -7.68 -5.99 -3.63
CA ASP A 101 -8.45 -6.37 -4.80
C ASP A 101 -7.73 -5.98 -6.10
N GLU A 102 -7.12 -4.79 -6.13
CA GLU A 102 -6.28 -4.35 -7.26
C GLU A 102 -4.99 -5.18 -7.34
N GLU A 103 -4.35 -5.47 -6.20
CA GLU A 103 -3.20 -6.38 -6.18
C GLU A 103 -3.56 -7.74 -6.77
N PHE A 104 -4.69 -8.32 -6.35
CA PHE A 104 -5.10 -9.64 -6.83
C PHE A 104 -5.45 -9.62 -8.32
N ALA A 105 -6.03 -8.54 -8.82
CA ALA A 105 -6.25 -8.37 -10.26
C ALA A 105 -4.91 -8.30 -11.03
N ASP A 106 -3.98 -7.45 -10.60
CA ASP A 106 -2.68 -7.24 -11.25
C ASP A 106 -1.76 -8.47 -11.19
N LEU A 107 -1.79 -9.18 -10.07
CA LEU A 107 -1.03 -10.41 -9.84
C LEU A 107 -1.68 -11.61 -10.55
N GLY A 108 -2.87 -11.44 -11.13
CA GLY A 108 -3.64 -12.48 -11.80
C GLY A 108 -4.31 -13.47 -10.85
N VAL A 109 -4.33 -13.21 -9.54
CA VAL A 109 -4.97 -14.04 -8.51
C VAL A 109 -6.50 -14.03 -8.67
N GLU A 110 -7.08 -12.88 -9.00
CA GLU A 110 -8.53 -12.77 -9.25
C GLU A 110 -8.95 -13.69 -10.41
N ALA A 111 -8.16 -13.70 -11.48
CA ALA A 111 -8.36 -14.58 -12.62
C ALA A 111 -8.26 -16.08 -12.25
N MET A 112 -7.51 -16.45 -11.20
CA MET A 112 -7.44 -17.84 -10.74
C MET A 112 -8.75 -18.32 -10.10
N TYR A 113 -9.42 -17.46 -9.34
CA TYR A 113 -10.72 -17.78 -8.74
C TYR A 113 -11.77 -17.92 -9.85
N GLN A 114 -11.81 -16.97 -10.78
CA GLN A 114 -12.68 -17.05 -11.94
C GLN A 114 -12.42 -18.32 -12.77
N ALA A 115 -11.16 -18.65 -13.05
CA ALA A 115 -10.80 -19.85 -13.81
C ALA A 115 -11.24 -21.15 -13.10
N SER A 116 -11.21 -21.17 -11.75
CA SER A 116 -11.75 -22.30 -10.99
C SER A 116 -13.26 -22.44 -11.16
N LEU A 117 -13.99 -21.34 -11.06
CA LEU A 117 -15.44 -21.35 -11.24
C LEU A 117 -15.83 -21.70 -12.68
N GLU A 118 -15.11 -21.19 -13.67
CA GLU A 118 -15.30 -21.53 -15.08
C GLU A 118 -15.09 -23.03 -15.34
N HIS A 119 -14.04 -23.63 -14.78
CA HIS A 119 -13.79 -25.08 -14.89
C HIS A 119 -14.91 -25.92 -14.25
N ILE A 120 -15.36 -25.52 -13.06
CA ILE A 120 -16.45 -26.21 -12.37
C ILE A 120 -17.75 -26.07 -13.17
N GLY A 121 -18.08 -24.87 -13.64
CA GLY A 121 -19.25 -24.62 -14.47
C GLY A 121 -19.21 -25.44 -15.76
N ASP A 122 -18.07 -25.48 -16.46
CA ASP A 122 -17.89 -26.33 -17.64
C ASP A 122 -18.09 -27.81 -17.30
N THR A 123 -17.59 -28.28 -16.15
CA THR A 123 -17.71 -29.68 -15.75
C THR A 123 -19.15 -30.05 -15.38
N VAL A 124 -19.84 -29.22 -14.60
CA VAL A 124 -21.22 -29.44 -14.16
C VAL A 124 -22.18 -29.44 -15.35
N THR A 125 -22.00 -28.51 -16.30
CA THR A 125 -22.93 -28.30 -17.41
C THR A 125 -22.61 -29.12 -18.67
N GLY A 126 -21.49 -29.84 -18.68
CA GLY A 126 -20.98 -30.52 -19.88
C GLY A 126 -20.48 -29.54 -20.95
N GLY A 127 -19.90 -28.41 -20.55
CA GLY A 127 -19.28 -27.40 -21.42
C GLY A 127 -20.25 -26.35 -21.98
N ARG A 128 -21.42 -26.18 -21.36
CA ARG A 128 -22.43 -25.19 -21.77
C ARG A 128 -22.34 -23.89 -20.96
N TRP A 129 -21.44 -23.83 -19.98
CA TRP A 129 -21.29 -22.69 -19.09
C TRP A 129 -20.80 -21.46 -19.86
N THR A 130 -21.45 -20.32 -19.62
CA THR A 130 -21.13 -19.04 -20.28
C THR A 130 -20.72 -17.95 -19.30
N GLY A 131 -20.43 -18.33 -18.05
CA GLY A 131 -20.12 -17.40 -16.97
C GLY A 131 -21.33 -17.06 -16.07
N PRO A 132 -21.10 -16.19 -15.06
CA PRO A 132 -22.02 -15.98 -13.94
C PRO A 132 -23.28 -15.13 -14.24
N ALA A 133 -23.40 -14.53 -15.43
CA ALA A 133 -24.57 -13.75 -15.84
C ALA A 133 -25.63 -14.64 -16.52
N PRO A 134 -26.94 -14.38 -16.32
CA PRO A 134 -27.92 -15.43 -16.08
C PRO A 134 -27.83 -16.52 -17.16
N ALA A 135 -27.42 -17.71 -16.75
CA ALA A 135 -27.33 -18.86 -17.61
C ALA A 135 -28.75 -19.30 -17.98
N ILE A 136 -29.18 -18.98 -19.20
CA ILE A 136 -30.57 -19.15 -19.66
C ILE A 136 -30.96 -20.64 -19.83
N ASP A 137 -29.99 -21.56 -19.75
CA ASP A 137 -30.15 -22.99 -20.06
C ASP A 137 -29.58 -23.92 -18.96
N LEU A 138 -29.73 -23.59 -17.67
CA LEU A 138 -29.36 -24.50 -16.57
C LEU A 138 -30.58 -25.19 -15.98
N SER A 139 -30.41 -26.45 -15.60
CA SER A 139 -31.32 -27.09 -14.65
C SER A 139 -31.14 -26.49 -13.25
N GLU A 140 -32.16 -26.66 -12.39
CA GLU A 140 -32.12 -26.20 -10.99
C GLU A 140 -30.92 -26.81 -10.24
N ASP A 141 -30.69 -28.11 -10.38
CA ASP A 141 -29.57 -28.82 -9.74
C ASP A 141 -28.19 -28.33 -10.23
N GLU A 142 -28.06 -27.95 -11.52
CA GLU A 142 -26.82 -27.39 -12.06
C GLU A 142 -26.57 -25.98 -11.52
N ALA A 143 -27.61 -25.15 -11.45
CA ALA A 143 -27.52 -23.81 -10.90
C ALA A 143 -27.15 -23.84 -9.41
N GLU A 144 -27.80 -24.71 -8.61
CA GLU A 144 -27.51 -24.86 -7.18
C GLU A 144 -26.07 -25.34 -6.93
N GLN A 145 -25.56 -26.26 -7.74
CA GLN A 145 -24.17 -26.73 -7.62
C GLN A 145 -23.15 -25.64 -7.94
N ILE A 146 -23.40 -24.81 -8.95
CA ILE A 146 -22.49 -23.72 -9.34
C ILE A 146 -22.54 -22.60 -8.30
N GLU A 147 -23.73 -22.23 -7.80
CA GLU A 147 -23.87 -21.26 -6.72
C GLU A 147 -23.16 -21.71 -5.45
N ALA A 148 -23.31 -22.98 -5.05
CA ALA A 148 -22.58 -23.53 -3.91
C ALA A 148 -21.05 -23.52 -4.11
N ALA A 149 -20.57 -23.74 -5.34
CA ALA A 149 -19.15 -23.65 -5.65
C ALA A 149 -18.63 -22.21 -5.59
N ASP A 150 -19.40 -21.25 -6.11
CA ASP A 150 -19.10 -19.82 -6.07
C ASP A 150 -18.99 -19.33 -4.61
N GLU A 151 -19.96 -19.67 -3.76
CA GLU A 151 -19.93 -19.32 -2.33
C GLU A 151 -18.68 -19.86 -1.62
N LEU A 152 -18.28 -21.10 -1.93
CA LEU A 152 -17.07 -21.71 -1.35
C LEU A 152 -15.79 -21.05 -1.86
N ILE A 153 -15.74 -20.66 -3.13
CA ILE A 153 -14.61 -19.95 -3.74
C ILE A 153 -14.50 -18.53 -3.16
N GLU A 154 -15.61 -17.80 -3.02
CA GLU A 154 -15.62 -16.48 -2.37
C GLU A 154 -15.21 -16.56 -0.90
N ALA A 155 -15.65 -17.60 -0.17
CA ALA A 155 -15.19 -17.83 1.20
C ALA A 155 -13.69 -18.15 1.27
N LEU A 156 -13.12 -18.82 0.28
CA LEU A 156 -11.68 -19.02 0.17
C LEU A 156 -10.95 -17.71 -0.15
N ARG A 157 -11.43 -16.95 -1.13
CA ARG A 157 -10.90 -15.63 -1.52
C ARG A 157 -10.83 -14.71 -0.32
N GLY A 158 -11.89 -14.61 0.49
CA GLY A 158 -11.87 -13.80 1.72
C GLY A 158 -10.79 -14.21 2.73
N ARG A 159 -10.57 -15.52 2.93
CA ARG A 159 -9.50 -16.01 3.82
C ARG A 159 -8.11 -15.70 3.25
N ASP A 160 -7.95 -15.89 1.95
CA ASP A 160 -6.69 -15.65 1.24
C ASP A 160 -6.33 -14.16 1.21
N THR A 161 -7.31 -13.26 1.09
CA THR A 161 -7.10 -11.83 1.23
C THR A 161 -6.57 -11.49 2.62
N THR A 162 -7.20 -11.99 3.70
CA THR A 162 -6.70 -11.76 5.06
C THR A 162 -5.28 -12.29 5.29
N ASP A 163 -4.98 -13.51 4.80
CA ASP A 163 -3.63 -14.10 4.90
C ASP A 163 -2.60 -13.28 4.11
N TYR A 164 -2.97 -12.80 2.90
CA TYR A 164 -2.12 -11.92 2.11
C TYR A 164 -1.86 -10.59 2.82
N GLU A 165 -2.87 -9.96 3.40
CA GLU A 165 -2.73 -8.70 4.16
C GLU A 165 -1.73 -8.84 5.33
N GLU A 166 -1.83 -9.94 6.08
CA GLU A 166 -0.91 -10.24 7.19
C GLU A 166 0.53 -10.43 6.69
N ARG A 167 0.72 -11.23 5.63
CA ARG A 167 2.04 -11.50 5.04
C ARG A 167 2.66 -10.25 4.41
N PHE A 168 1.85 -9.44 3.71
CA PHE A 168 2.27 -8.18 3.11
C PHE A 168 2.74 -7.20 4.18
N THR A 169 1.97 -7.09 5.27
CA THR A 169 2.37 -6.27 6.43
C THR A 169 3.69 -6.76 7.02
N ALA A 170 3.86 -8.08 7.18
CA ALA A 170 5.11 -8.65 7.67
C ALA A 170 6.30 -8.37 6.72
N ALA A 171 6.10 -8.43 5.40
CA ALA A 171 7.12 -8.11 4.41
C ALA A 171 7.55 -6.64 4.48
N VAL A 172 6.59 -5.71 4.62
CA VAL A 172 6.88 -4.28 4.83
C VAL A 172 7.73 -4.06 6.09
N GLN A 173 7.36 -4.69 7.20
CA GLN A 173 8.10 -4.53 8.46
C GLN A 173 9.49 -5.16 8.39
N ALA A 174 9.62 -6.34 7.77
CA ALA A 174 10.91 -7.00 7.60
C ALA A 174 11.89 -6.16 6.75
N GLU A 175 11.40 -5.55 5.67
CA GLU A 175 12.22 -4.67 4.83
C GLU A 175 12.60 -3.38 5.56
N LEU A 176 11.69 -2.78 6.34
CA LEU A 176 12.03 -1.62 7.16
C LEU A 176 13.16 -1.94 8.14
N GLU A 177 13.08 -3.08 8.85
CA GLU A 177 14.14 -3.50 9.76
C GLU A 177 15.47 -3.79 9.04
N ARG A 178 15.41 -4.37 7.83
CA ARG A 178 16.60 -4.57 7.01
C ARG A 178 17.24 -3.23 6.62
N LEU A 179 16.44 -2.25 6.22
CA LEU A 179 16.90 -0.91 5.86
C LEU A 179 17.53 -0.21 7.06
N ARG A 180 16.89 -0.25 8.24
CA ARG A 180 17.44 0.26 9.51
C ARG A 180 18.79 -0.36 9.85
N ALA A 181 18.91 -1.68 9.72
CA ALA A 181 20.15 -2.38 9.99
C ALA A 181 21.27 -1.99 9.00
N SER A 182 20.90 -1.67 7.76
CA SER A 182 21.86 -1.30 6.71
C SER A 182 22.32 0.16 6.76
N ASP A 183 21.44 1.07 7.17
CA ASP A 183 21.69 2.52 7.20
C ASP A 183 20.87 3.18 8.33
N PRO A 184 21.31 3.04 9.60
CA PRO A 184 20.56 3.52 10.76
C PRO A 184 20.48 5.05 10.83
N ASP A 185 21.40 5.76 10.18
CA ASP A 185 21.38 7.22 10.13
C ASP A 185 20.29 7.72 9.18
N ARG A 186 20.10 7.04 8.05
CA ARG A 186 19.01 7.34 7.10
C ARG A 186 17.65 6.86 7.60
N PHE A 187 17.60 5.70 8.27
CA PHE A 187 16.37 5.10 8.77
C PHE A 187 16.40 4.96 10.29
N PRO A 188 16.18 6.04 11.05
CA PRO A 188 16.19 5.97 12.50
C PRO A 188 14.96 5.24 13.07
N ASP A 189 15.12 4.64 14.26
CA ASP A 189 14.07 3.89 14.98
C ASP A 189 12.78 4.68 15.23
N ARG A 190 12.86 6.02 15.23
CA ARG A 190 11.69 6.90 15.43
C ARG A 190 10.71 6.91 14.25
N ILE A 191 11.12 6.48 13.05
CA ILE A 191 10.23 6.44 11.89
C ILE A 191 9.23 5.31 12.09
N SER A 192 7.95 5.61 12.26
CA SER A 192 6.92 4.58 12.28
C SER A 192 6.34 4.38 10.88
N VAL A 193 6.22 3.13 10.44
CA VAL A 193 5.51 2.75 9.21
C VAL A 193 4.29 1.91 9.57
N THR A 194 3.13 2.26 9.02
CA THR A 194 1.88 1.49 9.13
C THR A 194 1.42 1.06 7.76
N VAL A 195 0.75 -0.10 7.68
CA VAL A 195 0.07 -0.57 6.47
C VAL A 195 -1.42 -0.42 6.68
N ARG A 196 -2.11 0.17 5.71
CA ARG A 196 -3.57 0.32 5.71
C ARG A 196 -4.13 -0.31 4.45
N PHE A 197 -5.03 -1.27 4.65
CA PHE A 197 -5.78 -1.88 3.56
C PHE A 197 -7.08 -1.11 3.32
N VAL A 198 -7.39 -0.91 2.05
CA VAL A 198 -8.63 -0.26 1.58
C VAL A 198 -9.34 -1.18 0.60
N GLY A 199 -10.65 -0.98 0.43
CA GLY A 199 -11.46 -1.77 -0.49
C GLY A 199 -11.75 -1.04 -1.80
N PHE A 200 -12.52 -1.71 -2.65
CA PHE A 200 -13.04 -1.19 -3.92
C PHE A 200 -13.63 0.22 -3.82
N GLY A 201 -13.32 1.04 -4.83
CA GLY A 201 -13.85 2.40 -4.97
C GLY A 201 -13.05 3.48 -4.24
N THR A 202 -11.93 3.10 -3.61
CA THR A 202 -10.93 4.06 -3.13
C THR A 202 -10.30 4.79 -4.32
N ASP A 203 -10.02 6.09 -4.17
CA ASP A 203 -9.37 6.87 -5.23
C ASP A 203 -7.93 6.38 -5.41
N GLU A 204 -7.51 6.11 -6.66
CA GLU A 204 -6.14 5.64 -6.99
C GLU A 204 -5.07 6.59 -6.42
N SER A 205 -5.36 7.88 -6.30
CA SER A 205 -4.44 8.87 -5.73
C SER A 205 -4.19 8.72 -4.23
N GLU A 206 -5.02 7.93 -3.52
CA GLU A 206 -4.81 7.56 -2.12
C GLU A 206 -3.92 6.33 -1.96
N LEU A 207 -3.72 5.54 -3.02
CA LEU A 207 -2.93 4.32 -2.97
C LEU A 207 -1.43 4.62 -2.99
N THR A 208 -0.65 3.75 -2.36
CA THR A 208 0.80 3.83 -2.45
C THR A 208 1.26 3.27 -3.79
N ASP A 209 1.81 4.15 -4.62
CA ASP A 209 2.37 3.77 -5.91
C ASP A 209 3.86 3.41 -5.78
N SER A 210 4.23 2.23 -6.30
CA SER A 210 5.63 1.77 -6.45
C SER A 210 6.53 2.74 -7.21
N TRP A 211 5.98 3.53 -8.13
CA TRP A 211 6.73 4.52 -8.91
C TRP A 211 6.92 5.84 -8.16
N THR A 212 6.19 6.05 -7.06
CA THR A 212 6.36 7.24 -6.23
C THR A 212 7.68 7.16 -5.46
N PRO A 213 8.60 8.11 -5.65
CA PRO A 213 9.85 8.13 -4.91
C PRO A 213 9.63 8.20 -3.40
N GLY A 214 10.45 7.47 -2.65
CA GLY A 214 10.47 7.53 -1.19
C GLY A 214 10.24 6.17 -0.53
N LEU A 215 10.24 6.18 0.82
CA LEU A 215 10.22 4.96 1.60
C LEU A 215 8.90 4.18 1.47
N ALA A 216 7.75 4.85 1.35
CA ALA A 216 6.46 4.18 1.17
C ALA A 216 6.42 3.33 -0.12
N GLY A 217 6.74 3.93 -1.27
CA GLY A 217 6.79 3.24 -2.56
C GLY A 217 7.84 2.12 -2.58
N GLN A 218 9.00 2.34 -1.97
CA GLN A 218 10.04 1.30 -1.84
C GLN A 218 9.56 0.10 -1.02
N LEU A 219 8.94 0.34 0.15
CA LEU A 219 8.43 -0.73 1.01
C LEU A 219 7.28 -1.49 0.36
N TYR A 220 6.36 -0.75 -0.27
CA TYR A 220 5.26 -1.34 -1.04
C TYR A 220 5.79 -2.23 -2.17
N GLN A 221 6.72 -1.73 -2.99
CA GLN A 221 7.28 -2.50 -4.09
C GLN A 221 7.98 -3.76 -3.59
N HIS A 222 8.79 -3.65 -2.52
CA HIS A 222 9.45 -4.81 -1.93
C HIS A 222 8.44 -5.85 -1.44
N ALA A 223 7.40 -5.42 -0.72
CA ALA A 223 6.37 -6.33 -0.22
C ALA A 223 5.62 -7.01 -1.36
N ARG A 224 5.27 -6.27 -2.42
CA ARG A 224 4.63 -6.82 -3.62
C ARG A 224 5.49 -7.87 -4.35
N GLU A 225 6.81 -7.69 -4.37
CA GLU A 225 7.75 -8.62 -5.00
C GLU A 225 8.05 -9.87 -4.16
N THR A 226 7.81 -9.84 -2.85
CA THR A 226 8.28 -10.87 -1.92
C THR A 226 7.17 -11.61 -1.18
N THR A 227 5.97 -11.03 -1.11
CA THR A 227 4.82 -11.65 -0.44
C THR A 227 4.31 -12.84 -1.25
N PRO A 228 4.36 -14.07 -0.70
CA PRO A 228 3.84 -15.23 -1.41
C PRO A 228 2.35 -15.10 -1.71
N LEU A 229 1.95 -15.49 -2.91
CA LEU A 229 0.54 -15.48 -3.33
C LEU A 229 -0.26 -16.59 -2.65
N PRO A 230 -1.60 -16.45 -2.59
CA PRO A 230 -2.48 -17.50 -2.08
C PRO A 230 -2.22 -18.87 -2.74
N GLY A 231 -2.07 -19.90 -1.91
CA GLY A 231 -1.79 -21.27 -2.37
C GLY A 231 -0.34 -21.53 -2.80
N ALA A 232 0.57 -20.58 -2.55
CA ALA A 232 2.01 -20.72 -2.78
C ALA A 232 2.83 -20.33 -1.54
N ASP A 233 4.02 -20.92 -1.41
CA ASP A 233 4.99 -20.62 -0.35
C ASP A 233 6.16 -19.74 -0.85
N ALA A 234 6.22 -19.49 -2.16
CA ALA A 234 7.27 -18.72 -2.81
C ALA A 234 6.77 -17.36 -3.28
N ALA A 235 7.70 -16.42 -3.42
CA ALA A 235 7.45 -15.10 -3.98
C ALA A 235 6.85 -15.18 -5.41
N PRO A 236 6.09 -14.16 -5.86
CA PRO A 236 5.49 -14.14 -7.19
C PRO A 236 6.54 -14.27 -8.31
N ASP A 237 6.28 -15.13 -9.30
CA ASP A 237 7.16 -15.30 -10.48
C ASP A 237 6.73 -14.39 -11.63
N TRP A 238 7.54 -13.38 -11.90
CA TRP A 238 7.36 -12.41 -12.99
C TRP A 238 8.08 -12.80 -14.29
N THR A 239 8.81 -13.91 -14.32
CA THR A 239 9.77 -14.22 -15.40
C THR A 239 9.12 -14.81 -16.66
N SER A 240 7.90 -15.32 -16.55
CA SER A 240 7.22 -16.07 -17.61
C SER A 240 6.59 -15.19 -18.72
N GLY A 241 6.60 -13.86 -18.57
CA GLY A 241 5.89 -12.93 -19.44
C GLY A 241 4.36 -12.99 -19.30
N LYS A 242 3.86 -13.79 -18.34
CA LYS A 242 2.47 -13.84 -17.89
C LYS A 242 2.35 -13.30 -16.47
N THR A 243 1.13 -13.18 -15.97
CA THR A 243 0.92 -12.83 -14.55
C THR A 243 1.44 -13.94 -13.64
N PRO A 244 1.87 -13.63 -12.40
CA PRO A 244 2.19 -14.65 -11.41
C PRO A 244 1.08 -15.69 -11.18
N GLY A 245 -0.20 -15.27 -11.23
CA GLY A 245 -1.35 -16.17 -11.13
C GLY A 245 -1.43 -17.19 -12.28
N ASP A 246 -1.12 -16.77 -13.51
CA ASP A 246 -1.03 -17.69 -14.65
C ASP A 246 0.06 -18.75 -14.45
N ALA A 247 1.19 -18.36 -13.86
CA ALA A 247 2.28 -19.29 -13.54
C ALA A 247 1.85 -20.32 -12.49
N LEU A 248 1.09 -19.90 -11.48
CA LEU A 248 0.53 -20.80 -10.45
C LEU A 248 -0.48 -21.79 -11.04
N LEU A 249 -1.41 -21.35 -11.88
CA LEU A 249 -2.34 -22.26 -12.55
C LEU A 249 -1.61 -23.27 -13.44
N ALA A 250 -0.59 -22.83 -14.19
CA ALA A 250 0.24 -23.70 -15.02
C ALA A 250 1.04 -24.72 -14.20
N ALA A 251 1.41 -24.36 -12.97
CA ALA A 251 2.04 -25.25 -11.99
C ALA A 251 1.04 -26.15 -11.24
N GLY A 252 -0.26 -26.02 -11.49
CA GLY A 252 -1.32 -26.85 -10.89
C GLY A 252 -1.90 -26.31 -9.58
N HIS A 253 -1.59 -25.07 -9.20
CA HIS A 253 -2.12 -24.43 -7.99
C HIS A 253 -3.50 -23.79 -8.26
N TRP A 254 -4.53 -24.62 -8.39
CA TRP A 254 -5.90 -24.16 -8.61
C TRP A 254 -6.62 -23.88 -7.29
N PRO A 255 -7.28 -22.70 -7.12
CA PRO A 255 -7.99 -22.36 -5.88
C PRO A 255 -8.98 -23.43 -5.40
N HIS A 256 -9.83 -23.96 -6.28
CA HIS A 256 -10.83 -24.96 -5.90
C HIS A 256 -10.23 -26.28 -5.38
N LEU A 257 -8.98 -26.62 -5.71
CA LEU A 257 -8.32 -27.81 -5.18
C LEU A 257 -7.94 -27.67 -3.70
N ARG A 258 -7.91 -26.45 -3.16
CA ARG A 258 -7.72 -26.17 -1.73
C ARG A 258 -9.02 -26.30 -0.92
N ILE A 259 -10.15 -26.49 -1.59
CA ILE A 259 -11.47 -26.68 -0.97
C ILE A 259 -11.81 -28.16 -1.08
N HIS A 260 -11.99 -28.84 0.05
CA HIS A 260 -12.20 -30.29 0.08
C HIS A 260 -13.43 -30.72 -0.74
N GLU A 261 -14.49 -29.92 -0.66
CA GLU A 261 -15.76 -30.11 -1.34
C GLU A 261 -15.64 -29.99 -2.85
N LEU A 262 -14.71 -29.18 -3.36
CA LEU A 262 -14.53 -28.92 -4.80
C LEU A 262 -13.33 -29.66 -5.40
N ALA A 263 -12.47 -30.27 -4.59
CA ALA A 263 -11.27 -30.96 -5.06
C ALA A 263 -11.55 -32.11 -6.05
N HIS A 264 -12.77 -32.68 -6.02
CA HIS A 264 -13.19 -33.76 -6.92
C HIS A 264 -13.33 -33.32 -8.39
N TYR A 265 -13.42 -32.02 -8.68
CA TYR A 265 -13.44 -31.49 -10.05
C TYR A 265 -12.08 -31.58 -10.76
N GLY A 266 -10.99 -31.81 -10.00
CA GLY A 266 -9.64 -31.99 -10.54
C GLY A 266 -9.12 -30.79 -11.34
N THR A 267 -7.95 -30.93 -11.96
CA THR A 267 -7.40 -29.90 -12.84
C THR A 267 -8.04 -29.96 -14.24
N PRO A 268 -8.29 -28.82 -14.91
CA PRO A 268 -8.73 -28.83 -16.29
C PRO A 268 -7.75 -29.60 -17.17
N GLN A 269 -8.28 -30.47 -18.03
CA GLN A 269 -7.46 -31.12 -19.05
C GLN A 269 -7.21 -30.14 -20.20
N PRO A 270 -6.02 -30.14 -20.83
CA PRO A 270 -5.81 -29.39 -22.06
C PRO A 270 -6.89 -29.79 -23.07
N LYS A 271 -7.64 -28.83 -23.60
CA LYS A 271 -8.58 -29.12 -24.71
C LYS A 271 -7.73 -29.63 -25.87
N ASP A 272 -7.92 -30.90 -26.25
CA ASP A 272 -7.24 -31.50 -27.40
C ASP A 272 -7.46 -30.59 -28.61
N THR A 273 -6.41 -29.89 -29.01
CA THR A 273 -6.40 -29.08 -30.23
C THR A 273 -6.26 -30.06 -31.38
N HIS A 274 -7.38 -30.65 -31.78
CA HIS A 274 -7.46 -31.39 -33.03
C HIS A 274 -7.22 -30.40 -34.18
N ALA A 275 -6.05 -30.57 -34.82
CA ALA A 275 -5.65 -29.95 -36.07
C ALA A 275 -6.52 -30.42 -37.26
#